data_AF-A0AAV0RWZ8-F1
#
_entry.id   AF-A0AAV0RWZ8-F1
#
_cell.length_a   1.000
_cell.length_b   1.000
_cell.length_c   1.000
_cell.angle_alpha   90.00
_cell.angle_beta   90.00
_cell.angle_gamma   90.00
#
_symmetry.space_group_name_H-M   'P 1'
#
loop_
_entity.id
_entity.type
_entity.pdbx_description
1 polymer ?
#
loop_
_entity_poly.entity_id
_entity_poly.type
_entity_poly.pdbx_seq_one_letter_code
_entity_poly.pdbx_strand_id
1 'polypeptide(L)'
;MSVTSPVLLITLAAVSAVCSASLLHLERRPPLNSPVAMEQLAAWDRARHAHLFDGSVGGIVSFSLQRSADFDFASVYLAPIKLGFPPQEFKVLIDTGSEVLWVKSNACANCPRYNRLGMPLNFFESAASSTAGSLPCSNQFCAAATRTAATHCVSHQCSYTIQYADGSGTSGLYMTDRFYLSSISPDSMVASSSALVVFGVSTYQSGALVDTYNEFDGIFGFGRGDLSVMSQLSSRAITPRVFSHCLKGEGTGGGILVLGQILEPGIVYTPLVPSQ
;
A
#
# COMPACT_ATOMS: atom_id res chain seq x y z
N MET A 1 -43.63 10.47 -76.40
CA MET A 1 -43.06 9.51 -75.44
C MET A 1 -41.54 9.70 -75.44
N SER A 2 -41.02 10.48 -74.50
CA SER A 2 -39.60 10.46 -74.13
C SER A 2 -39.55 10.52 -72.61
N VAL A 3 -38.78 9.61 -72.01
CA VAL A 3 -38.51 9.57 -70.58
C VAL A 3 -37.01 9.80 -70.45
N THR A 4 -36.63 10.92 -69.85
CA THR A 4 -35.24 11.20 -69.48
C THR A 4 -35.20 11.44 -67.97
N SER A 5 -34.63 10.48 -67.24
CA SER A 5 -34.37 10.56 -65.80
C SER A 5 -33.00 11.20 -65.57
N PRO A 6 -32.82 12.13 -64.61
CA PRO A 6 -31.49 12.64 -64.29
C PRO A 6 -30.77 11.64 -63.37
N VAL A 7 -29.51 11.34 -63.71
CA VAL A 7 -28.57 10.59 -62.87
C VAL A 7 -27.90 11.58 -61.92
N LEU A 8 -28.05 11.37 -60.61
CA LEU A 8 -27.38 12.15 -59.58
C LEU A 8 -25.95 11.60 -59.38
N LEU A 9 -24.93 12.35 -59.81
CA LEU A 9 -23.53 12.02 -59.50
C LEU A 9 -23.23 12.42 -58.04
N ILE A 10 -22.92 11.44 -57.19
CA ILE A 10 -22.36 11.66 -55.86
C ILE A 10 -20.83 11.68 -56.00
N THR A 11 -20.21 12.83 -55.75
CA THR A 11 -18.76 12.98 -55.69
C THR A 11 -18.25 12.53 -54.31
N LEU A 12 -17.42 11.48 -54.28
CA LEU A 12 -16.70 11.07 -53.07
C LEU A 12 -15.53 12.03 -52.84
N ALA A 13 -15.63 12.91 -51.85
CA ALA A 13 -14.50 13.71 -51.39
C ALA A 13 -13.56 12.82 -50.56
N ALA A 14 -12.37 12.53 -51.08
CA ALA A 14 -11.32 11.87 -50.33
C ALA A 14 -10.75 12.84 -49.29
N VAL A 15 -11.03 12.60 -48.01
CA VAL A 15 -10.41 13.34 -46.90
C VAL A 15 -9.03 12.76 -46.65
N SER A 16 -7.99 13.42 -47.18
CA SER A 16 -6.60 13.12 -46.81
C SER A 16 -6.33 13.69 -45.42
N ALA A 17 -6.30 12.83 -44.40
CA ALA A 17 -5.83 13.18 -43.07
C ALA A 17 -4.32 13.46 -43.13
N VAL A 18 -3.94 14.73 -43.14
CA VAL A 18 -2.55 15.16 -43.00
C VAL A 18 -2.17 14.96 -41.54
N CYS A 19 -1.41 13.91 -41.25
CA CYS A 19 -0.84 13.69 -39.94
C CYS A 19 0.35 14.65 -39.75
N SER A 20 0.10 15.81 -39.15
CA SER A 20 1.18 16.72 -38.71
C SER A 20 1.95 16.03 -37.58
N ALA A 21 3.13 15.52 -37.88
CA ALA A 21 4.05 15.03 -36.85
C ALA A 21 4.61 16.23 -36.07
N SER A 22 4.06 16.48 -34.88
CA SER A 22 4.63 17.43 -33.93
C SER A 22 5.98 16.89 -33.46
N LEU A 23 7.08 17.50 -33.93
CA LEU A 23 8.43 17.17 -33.50
C LEU A 23 8.61 17.69 -32.06
N LEU A 24 8.63 16.78 -31.07
CA LEU A 24 8.85 17.12 -29.66
C LEU A 24 10.31 17.53 -29.46
N HIS A 25 10.54 18.84 -29.29
CA HIS A 25 11.84 19.37 -28.92
C HIS A 25 12.06 19.12 -27.42
N LEU A 26 12.85 18.10 -27.09
CA LEU A 26 13.21 17.78 -25.70
C LEU A 26 14.29 18.76 -25.22
N GLU A 27 13.94 19.58 -24.24
CA GLU A 27 14.88 20.50 -23.59
C GLU A 27 15.25 19.96 -22.20
N ARG A 28 16.55 19.86 -21.92
CA ARG A 28 17.05 19.35 -20.64
C ARG A 28 16.89 20.42 -19.56
N ARG A 29 15.97 20.20 -18.61
CA ARG A 29 16.00 20.88 -17.30
C ARG A 29 16.52 19.90 -16.23
N PRO A 30 17.55 20.25 -15.45
CA PRO A 30 18.29 21.52 -15.41
C PRO A 30 19.49 21.60 -16.39
N PRO A 31 19.97 22.81 -16.73
CA PRO A 31 21.18 23.00 -17.51
C PRO A 31 22.42 22.44 -16.80
N LEU A 32 23.39 21.93 -17.57
CA LEU A 32 24.59 21.24 -17.07
C LEU A 32 25.44 22.05 -16.08
N ASN A 33 25.30 23.38 -16.07
CA ASN A 33 26.18 24.30 -15.33
C ASN A 33 25.50 24.96 -14.13
N SER A 34 24.37 24.44 -13.64
CA SER A 34 23.71 24.96 -12.44
C SER A 34 23.60 23.88 -11.36
N PRO A 35 24.24 24.04 -10.19
CA PRO A 35 23.99 23.15 -9.07
C PRO A 35 22.55 23.31 -8.62
N VAL A 36 21.79 22.22 -8.64
CA VAL A 36 20.41 22.16 -8.14
C VAL A 36 20.41 21.37 -6.84
N ALA A 37 19.78 21.91 -5.81
CA ALA A 37 19.64 21.22 -4.52
C ALA A 37 18.91 19.87 -4.71
N MET A 38 19.33 18.85 -3.97
CA MET A 38 18.75 17.50 -4.08
C MET A 38 17.26 17.48 -3.72
N GLU A 39 16.83 18.35 -2.80
CA GLU A 39 15.43 18.53 -2.41
C GLU A 39 14.60 19.04 -3.58
N GLN A 40 15.18 19.90 -4.41
CA GLN A 40 14.53 20.50 -5.57
C GLN A 40 14.48 19.52 -6.75
N LEU A 41 15.52 18.70 -6.93
CA LEU A 41 15.50 17.57 -7.85
C LEU A 41 14.44 16.52 -7.42
N ALA A 42 14.36 16.20 -6.14
CA ALA A 42 13.35 15.29 -5.59
C ALA A 42 11.93 15.86 -5.72
N ALA A 43 11.75 17.18 -5.57
CA ALA A 43 10.47 17.84 -5.78
C ALA A 43 10.05 17.80 -7.26
N TRP A 44 10.97 18.06 -8.19
CA TRP A 44 10.70 17.94 -9.63
C TRP A 44 10.44 16.50 -10.07
N ASP A 45 11.13 15.53 -9.47
CA ASP A 45 10.89 14.12 -9.73
C ASP A 45 9.52 13.68 -9.20
N ARG A 46 9.14 14.12 -7.99
CA ARG A 46 7.77 13.92 -7.46
C ARG A 46 6.69 14.56 -8.33
N ALA A 47 6.92 15.79 -8.82
CA ALA A 47 5.97 16.49 -9.70
C ALA A 47 5.88 15.84 -11.09
N ARG A 48 7.00 15.33 -11.63
CA ARG A 48 7.01 14.56 -12.88
C ARG A 48 6.25 13.25 -12.72
N HIS A 49 6.48 12.54 -11.62
CA HIS A 49 5.68 11.37 -11.27
C HIS A 49 4.21 11.74 -11.17
N ALA A 50 3.85 12.83 -10.47
CA ALA A 50 2.46 13.31 -10.35
C ALA A 50 1.73 13.46 -11.70
N HIS A 51 2.43 13.97 -12.73
CA HIS A 51 1.87 14.13 -14.08
C HIS A 51 1.71 12.82 -14.88
N LEU A 52 2.40 11.75 -14.52
CA LEU A 52 2.21 10.43 -15.14
C LEU A 52 0.90 9.77 -14.69
N PHE A 53 0.20 10.31 -13.67
CA PHE A 53 -1.03 9.77 -13.10
C PHE A 53 -2.33 10.39 -13.66
N ASP A 54 -2.27 11.15 -14.75
CA ASP A 54 -3.40 11.93 -15.30
C ASP A 54 -4.47 11.08 -16.04
N GLY A 55 -4.55 9.78 -15.75
CA GLY A 55 -5.30 8.81 -16.55
C GLY A 55 -6.54 8.18 -15.92
N SER A 56 -6.62 7.94 -14.61
CA SER A 56 -7.76 7.19 -14.04
C SER A 56 -7.89 7.29 -12.50
N VAL A 57 -9.01 7.88 -12.06
CA VAL A 57 -9.72 7.69 -10.77
C VAL A 57 -8.90 7.93 -9.48
N GLY A 58 -9.33 8.94 -8.69
CA GLY A 58 -8.64 9.40 -7.47
C GLY A 58 -8.35 8.33 -6.41
N GLY A 59 -7.40 8.64 -5.51
CA GLY A 59 -7.10 7.84 -4.30
C GLY A 59 -5.73 7.16 -4.27
N ILE A 60 -4.68 7.77 -4.81
CA ILE A 60 -3.30 7.25 -4.73
C ILE A 60 -2.73 7.53 -3.35
N VAL A 61 -2.37 6.48 -2.59
CA VAL A 61 -1.79 6.62 -1.24
C VAL A 61 -0.33 6.22 -1.28
N SER A 62 0.59 7.07 -0.81
CA SER A 62 2.03 6.80 -0.87
C SER A 62 2.67 6.70 0.51
N PHE A 63 3.60 5.76 0.68
CA PHE A 63 4.47 5.63 1.84
C PHE A 63 5.93 5.76 1.42
N SER A 64 6.71 6.53 2.19
CA SER A 64 8.16 6.47 2.12
C SER A 64 8.66 5.24 2.88
N LEU A 65 9.53 4.46 2.25
CA LEU A 65 10.08 3.24 2.85
C LEU A 65 11.48 3.50 3.39
N GLN A 66 11.76 2.99 4.59
CA GLN A 66 13.09 2.92 5.19
C GLN A 66 13.60 1.48 5.09
N ARG A 67 14.84 1.28 4.64
CA ARG A 67 15.48 -0.03 4.68
C ARG A 67 16.08 -0.26 6.08
N SER A 68 15.79 -1.38 6.71
CA SER A 68 16.56 -1.86 7.87
C SER A 68 17.61 -2.87 7.40
N ALA A 69 18.86 -2.65 7.80
CA ALA A 69 20.00 -3.49 7.48
C ALA A 69 20.34 -4.47 8.62
N ASP A 70 19.51 -4.50 9.67
CA ASP A 70 19.81 -5.16 10.94
C ASP A 70 19.31 -6.62 11.02
N PHE A 71 18.67 -7.10 9.95
CA PHE A 71 18.29 -8.49 9.76
C PHE A 71 19.46 -9.26 9.14
N ASP A 72 20.04 -10.19 9.89
CA ASP A 72 21.24 -10.97 9.54
C ASP A 72 21.15 -11.74 8.19
N PHE A 73 19.97 -11.82 7.55
CA PHE A 73 19.76 -12.57 6.31
C PHE A 73 18.92 -11.87 5.23
N ALA A 74 18.33 -10.69 5.48
CA ALA A 74 17.53 -9.99 4.47
C ALA A 74 17.38 -8.50 4.78
N SER A 75 17.42 -7.68 3.74
CA SER A 75 17.11 -6.25 3.87
C SER A 75 15.60 -6.05 3.78
N VAL A 76 14.99 -5.57 4.86
CA VAL A 76 13.54 -5.37 4.95
C VAL A 76 13.19 -3.91 4.72
N TYR A 77 11.98 -3.67 4.22
CA TYR A 77 11.46 -2.31 4.00
C TYR A 77 10.37 -2.02 5.03
N LEU A 78 10.52 -0.91 5.72
CA LEU A 78 9.64 -0.44 6.78
C LEU A 78 8.87 0.79 6.32
N ALA A 79 7.58 0.86 6.61
CA ALA A 79 6.73 2.01 6.33
C ALA A 79 6.13 2.57 7.63
N PRO A 80 6.07 3.90 7.80
CA PRO A 80 5.25 4.48 8.85
C PRO A 80 3.77 4.39 8.47
N ILE A 81 2.94 3.96 9.40
CA ILE A 81 1.48 4.00 9.30
C ILE A 81 0.88 4.66 10.53
N LYS A 82 -0.38 5.09 10.43
CA LYS A 82 -1.14 5.58 11.58
C LYS A 82 -2.49 4.87 11.72
N LEU A 83 -2.80 4.47 12.95
CA LEU A 83 -4.05 3.81 13.33
C LEU A 83 -4.69 4.56 14.51
N GLY A 84 -6.01 4.61 14.57
CA GLY A 84 -6.74 5.15 15.72
C GLY A 84 -7.05 6.64 15.70
N PHE A 85 -7.94 7.08 16.60
CA PHE A 85 -8.23 8.49 16.80
C PHE A 85 -8.24 8.85 18.30
N PRO A 86 -7.29 9.67 18.80
CA PRO A 86 -6.17 10.29 18.05
C PRO A 86 -5.20 9.29 17.39
N PRO A 87 -4.48 9.68 16.32
CA PRO A 87 -3.61 8.76 15.59
C PRO A 87 -2.41 8.26 16.43
N GLN A 88 -2.23 6.94 16.47
CA GLN A 88 -1.05 6.24 17.00
C GLN A 88 -0.15 5.84 15.82
N GLU A 89 1.15 6.07 15.91
CA GLU A 89 2.11 5.82 14.83
C GLU A 89 2.81 4.46 15.00
N PHE A 90 2.99 3.74 13.90
CA PHE A 90 3.66 2.44 13.88
C PHE A 90 4.61 2.34 12.70
N LYS A 91 5.79 1.78 12.91
CA LYS A 91 6.71 1.39 11.86
C LYS A 91 6.48 -0.09 11.52
N VAL A 92 5.92 -0.38 10.35
CA VAL A 92 5.56 -1.74 9.95
C VAL A 92 6.46 -2.28 8.85
N LEU A 93 6.80 -3.56 8.92
CA LEU A 93 7.48 -4.27 7.84
C LEU A 93 6.50 -4.53 6.69
N ILE A 94 6.92 -4.20 5.46
CA ILE A 94 6.13 -4.47 4.26
C ILE A 94 6.35 -5.92 3.81
N ASP A 95 5.29 -6.71 3.79
CA ASP A 95 5.34 -8.12 3.45
C ASP A 95 4.38 -8.44 2.30
N THR A 96 4.92 -8.75 1.13
CA THR A 96 4.13 -9.15 -0.05
C THR A 96 3.76 -10.63 -0.04
N GLY A 97 4.33 -11.41 0.89
CA GLY A 97 4.10 -12.83 1.06
C GLY A 97 3.02 -13.19 2.08
N SER A 98 2.52 -12.22 2.87
CA SER A 98 1.40 -12.43 3.79
C SER A 98 0.26 -11.43 3.58
N GLU A 99 -0.91 -11.74 4.13
CA GLU A 99 -2.16 -11.03 3.84
C GLU A 99 -2.51 -9.95 4.86
N VAL A 100 -2.27 -10.21 6.14
CA VAL A 100 -2.86 -9.44 7.24
C VAL A 100 -1.93 -8.30 7.68
N LEU A 101 -2.47 -7.09 7.83
CA LEU A 101 -1.84 -6.05 8.65
C LEU A 101 -2.04 -6.41 10.12
N TRP A 102 -0.95 -6.46 10.89
CA TRP A 102 -1.03 -6.52 12.34
C TRP A 102 0.03 -5.64 13.00
N VAL A 103 -0.29 -5.17 14.22
CA VAL A 103 0.61 -4.40 15.09
C VAL A 103 0.64 -5.01 16.49
N LYS A 104 1.74 -4.82 17.22
CA LYS A 104 1.88 -5.28 18.60
C LYS A 104 0.84 -4.59 19.50
N SER A 105 0.15 -5.34 20.34
CA SER A 105 -0.78 -4.80 21.35
C SER A 105 -0.03 -4.47 22.65
N ASN A 106 -0.43 -3.42 23.36
CA ASN A 106 0.12 -3.13 24.68
C ASN A 106 -0.09 -4.30 25.67
N ALA A 107 -1.16 -5.09 25.47
CA ALA A 107 -1.47 -6.31 26.21
C ALA A 107 -0.62 -7.53 25.80
N CYS A 108 0.31 -7.40 24.84
CA CYS A 108 1.16 -8.51 24.44
C CYS A 108 2.09 -8.94 25.58
N ALA A 109 2.01 -10.21 25.95
CA ALA A 109 2.70 -10.75 27.11
C ALA A 109 4.19 -10.98 26.87
N ASN A 110 4.58 -11.40 25.65
CA ASN A 110 5.93 -11.82 25.32
C ASN A 110 6.56 -11.07 24.13
N CYS A 111 5.97 -9.94 23.74
CA CYS A 111 6.54 -9.10 22.69
C CYS A 111 7.72 -8.27 23.25
N PRO A 112 8.82 -8.09 22.50
CA PRO A 112 9.93 -7.23 22.89
C PRO A 112 9.45 -5.78 22.98
N ARG A 113 9.79 -5.10 24.09
CA ARG A 113 9.42 -3.69 24.34
C ARG A 113 10.41 -2.69 23.75
N TYR A 114 11.64 -3.14 23.53
CA TYR A 114 12.74 -2.35 23.00
C TYR A 114 13.43 -3.15 21.90
N ASN A 115 13.99 -2.46 20.91
CA ASN A 115 14.90 -3.08 19.95
C ASN A 115 16.33 -3.22 20.51
N ARG A 116 17.24 -3.82 19.75
CA ARG A 116 18.65 -4.03 20.13
C ARG A 116 19.42 -2.75 20.49
N LEU A 117 18.96 -1.60 20.00
CA LEU A 117 19.56 -0.28 20.26
C LEU A 117 18.96 0.38 21.51
N GLY A 118 18.07 -0.31 22.24
CA GLY A 118 17.38 0.22 23.42
C GLY A 118 16.29 1.24 23.09
N MET A 119 15.89 1.36 21.82
CA MET A 119 14.79 2.26 21.43
C MET A 119 13.44 1.58 21.69
N PRO A 120 12.47 2.30 22.28
CA PRO A 120 11.14 1.73 22.54
C PRO A 120 10.41 1.43 21.24
N LEU A 121 9.69 0.31 21.23
CA LEU A 121 8.77 -0.07 20.17
C LEU A 121 7.36 0.46 20.48
N ASN A 122 6.58 0.74 19.44
CA ASN A 122 5.20 1.21 19.61
C ASN A 122 4.24 0.04 19.77
N PHE A 123 3.23 0.24 20.61
CA PHE A 123 2.20 -0.74 20.91
C PHE A 123 0.83 -0.10 20.74
N PHE A 124 -0.08 -0.80 20.07
CA PHE A 124 -1.43 -0.35 19.88
C PHE A 124 -2.21 -0.42 21.19
N GLU A 125 -2.76 0.72 21.57
CA GLU A 125 -3.61 0.90 22.74
C GLU A 125 -5.05 1.16 22.30
N SER A 126 -5.89 0.13 22.33
CA SER A 126 -7.30 0.26 21.92
C SER A 126 -8.06 1.26 22.80
N ALA A 127 -7.75 1.33 24.10
CA ALA A 127 -8.37 2.27 25.03
C ALA A 127 -8.00 3.74 24.76
N ALA A 128 -6.88 3.99 24.07
CA ALA A 128 -6.43 5.33 23.69
C ALA A 128 -7.04 5.82 22.37
N SER A 129 -7.80 4.97 21.67
CA SER A 129 -8.47 5.31 20.40
C SER A 129 -9.99 5.28 20.57
N SER A 130 -10.61 6.43 20.33
CA SER A 130 -12.08 6.57 20.34
C SER A 130 -12.77 5.93 19.14
N THR A 131 -12.01 5.52 18.12
CA THR A 131 -12.53 4.80 16.94
C THR A 131 -12.20 3.31 16.93
N ALA A 132 -11.52 2.81 17.97
CA ALA A 132 -11.25 1.40 18.14
C ALA A 132 -12.56 0.64 18.40
N GLY A 133 -12.75 -0.44 17.65
CA GLY A 133 -13.87 -1.37 17.78
C GLY A 133 -13.38 -2.80 17.86
N SER A 134 -13.97 -3.58 18.76
CA SER A 134 -13.79 -5.03 18.78
C SER A 134 -14.52 -5.66 17.59
N LEU A 135 -13.94 -6.72 17.02
CA LEU A 135 -14.57 -7.46 15.93
C LEU A 135 -15.26 -8.73 16.48
N PRO A 136 -16.60 -8.74 16.61
CA PRO A 136 -17.31 -9.92 17.09
C PRO A 136 -17.30 -11.03 16.03
N CYS A 137 -17.42 -12.29 16.46
CA CYS A 137 -17.43 -13.42 15.53
C CYS A 137 -18.62 -13.43 14.56
N SER A 138 -19.72 -12.77 14.91
CA SER A 138 -20.88 -12.60 14.03
C SER A 138 -20.62 -11.64 12.86
N ASN A 139 -19.52 -10.89 12.89
CA ASN A 139 -19.15 -10.00 11.80
C ASN A 139 -18.84 -10.82 10.54
N GLN A 140 -19.39 -10.40 9.40
CA GLN A 140 -19.20 -11.09 8.13
C GLN A 140 -17.73 -11.20 7.72
N PHE A 141 -16.89 -10.22 8.07
CA PHE A 141 -15.45 -10.29 7.86
C PHE A 141 -14.85 -11.48 8.62
N CYS A 142 -15.20 -11.63 9.90
CA CYS A 142 -14.73 -12.75 10.71
C CYS A 142 -15.24 -14.09 10.16
N ALA A 143 -16.52 -14.18 9.82
CA ALA A 143 -17.12 -15.39 9.27
C ALA A 143 -16.49 -15.79 7.91
N ALA A 144 -16.15 -14.82 7.07
CA ALA A 144 -15.42 -15.05 5.82
C ALA A 144 -13.98 -15.50 6.09
N ALA A 145 -13.31 -14.85 7.05
CA ALA A 145 -11.94 -15.12 7.43
C ALA A 145 -11.77 -16.52 8.07
N THR A 146 -12.75 -17.00 8.85
CA THR A 146 -12.75 -18.37 9.43
C THR A 146 -12.79 -19.48 8.38
N ARG A 147 -13.07 -19.19 7.11
CA ARG A 147 -12.88 -20.16 6.02
C ARG A 147 -11.40 -20.40 5.72
N THR A 148 -10.52 -19.50 6.17
CA THR A 148 -9.07 -19.70 6.16
C THR A 148 -8.63 -20.27 7.51
N ALA A 149 -7.63 -21.14 7.52
CA ALA A 149 -7.13 -21.78 8.74
C ALA A 149 -6.51 -20.80 9.76
N ALA A 150 -6.36 -19.52 9.40
CA ALA A 150 -5.70 -18.50 10.20
C ALA A 150 -6.64 -17.75 11.16
N THR A 151 -7.97 -17.88 11.04
CA THR A 151 -8.93 -17.15 11.87
C THR A 151 -9.77 -18.08 12.73
N HIS A 152 -9.98 -17.72 14.00
CA HIS A 152 -10.77 -18.47 14.96
C HIS A 152 -11.71 -17.56 15.75
N CYS A 153 -12.83 -18.10 16.21
CA CYS A 153 -13.70 -17.42 17.17
C CYS A 153 -13.39 -17.90 18.59
N VAL A 154 -12.89 -17.02 19.45
CA VAL A 154 -12.58 -17.35 20.85
C VAL A 154 -13.32 -16.35 21.75
N SER A 155 -14.15 -16.86 22.66
CA SER A 155 -14.92 -16.03 23.60
C SER A 155 -15.69 -14.89 22.93
N HIS A 156 -16.38 -15.18 21.82
CA HIS A 156 -17.12 -14.23 20.99
C HIS A 156 -16.30 -13.15 20.26
N GLN A 157 -14.97 -13.20 20.35
CA GLN A 157 -14.06 -12.29 19.66
C GLN A 157 -13.37 -12.99 18.49
N CYS A 158 -13.21 -12.26 17.39
CA CYS A 158 -12.50 -12.75 16.23
C CYS A 158 -10.99 -12.72 16.48
N SER A 159 -10.34 -13.87 16.44
CA SER A 159 -8.92 -14.06 16.72
C SER A 159 -8.20 -14.61 15.50
N TYR A 160 -6.88 -14.44 15.45
CA TYR A 160 -6.05 -14.99 14.38
C TYR A 160 -4.80 -15.66 14.92
N THR A 161 -4.27 -16.59 14.11
CA THR A 161 -2.95 -17.18 14.25
C THR A 161 -2.29 -17.21 12.88
N ILE A 162 -1.12 -16.59 12.76
CA ILE A 162 -0.32 -16.57 11.54
C ILE A 162 1.00 -17.26 11.83
N GLN A 163 1.38 -18.16 10.93
CA GLN A 163 2.67 -18.83 10.92
C GLN A 163 3.41 -18.41 9.65
N TYR A 164 4.63 -17.91 9.81
CA TYR A 164 5.49 -17.48 8.71
C TYR A 164 6.41 -18.61 8.24
N ALA A 165 6.93 -18.46 7.02
CA ALA A 165 7.80 -19.44 6.37
C ALA A 165 9.12 -19.66 7.11
N ASP A 166 9.57 -18.68 7.90
CA ASP A 166 10.76 -18.76 8.76
C ASP A 166 10.51 -19.50 10.08
N GLY A 167 9.29 -20.02 10.30
CA GLY A 167 8.92 -20.69 11.54
C GLY A 167 8.53 -19.74 12.68
N SER A 168 8.57 -18.42 12.47
CA SER A 168 8.02 -17.46 13.42
C SER A 168 6.50 -17.34 13.31
N GLY A 169 5.84 -16.85 14.36
CA GLY A 169 4.38 -16.79 14.37
C GLY A 169 3.82 -15.77 15.34
N THR A 170 2.61 -15.31 15.06
CA THR A 170 1.88 -14.34 15.87
C THR A 170 0.42 -14.76 16.02
N SER A 171 -0.14 -14.49 17.20
CA SER A 171 -1.57 -14.64 17.43
C SER A 171 -2.14 -13.45 18.17
N GLY A 172 -3.42 -13.19 17.97
CA GLY A 172 -4.07 -12.04 18.57
C GLY A 172 -5.53 -11.93 18.20
N LEU A 173 -6.06 -10.72 18.35
CA LEU A 173 -7.45 -10.40 18.03
C LEU A 173 -7.51 -9.54 16.76
N TYR A 174 -8.55 -9.70 15.97
CA TYR A 174 -8.89 -8.70 14.97
C TYR A 174 -9.65 -7.54 15.63
N MET A 175 -9.28 -6.33 15.26
CA MET A 175 -9.95 -5.10 15.66
C MET A 175 -10.23 -4.25 14.44
N THR A 176 -11.21 -3.35 14.56
CA THR A 176 -11.44 -2.28 13.60
C THR A 176 -10.93 -0.98 14.15
N ASP A 177 -10.21 -0.20 13.36
CA ASP A 177 -9.90 1.18 13.70
C ASP A 177 -9.61 2.00 12.44
N ARG A 178 -9.47 3.30 12.60
CA ARG A 178 -9.20 4.26 11.52
C ARG A 178 -7.74 4.16 11.07
N PHE A 179 -7.53 3.81 9.81
CA PHE A 179 -6.24 3.84 9.14
C PHE A 179 -6.10 5.11 8.31
N TYR A 180 -4.98 5.80 8.45
CA TYR A 180 -4.73 7.05 7.74
C TYR A 180 -3.96 6.81 6.45
N LEU A 181 -4.43 7.47 5.40
CA LEU A 181 -3.95 7.39 4.05
C LEU A 181 -3.43 8.76 3.64
N SER A 182 -2.14 8.86 3.38
CA SER A 182 -1.53 10.06 2.81
C SER A 182 -1.65 9.97 1.29
N SER A 183 -2.63 10.67 0.71
CA SER A 183 -2.78 10.68 -0.75
C SER A 183 -2.08 11.86 -1.39
N ILE A 184 -1.47 11.64 -2.55
CA ILE A 184 -0.92 12.70 -3.40
C ILE A 184 -1.96 12.99 -4.46
N SER A 185 -2.55 14.19 -4.44
CA SER A 185 -3.44 14.65 -5.50
C SER A 185 -2.64 15.27 -6.67
N PRO A 186 -3.22 15.34 -7.89
CA PRO A 186 -2.60 15.98 -9.05
C PRO A 186 -2.14 17.42 -8.80
N ASP A 187 -2.81 18.14 -7.89
CA ASP A 187 -2.50 19.52 -7.53
C ASP A 187 -1.35 19.65 -6.51
N SER A 188 -0.55 18.59 -6.30
CA SER A 188 0.53 18.55 -5.30
C SER A 188 0.06 18.77 -3.85
N MET A 189 -1.24 18.67 -3.58
CA MET A 189 -1.77 18.72 -2.22
C MET A 189 -1.76 17.31 -1.62
N VAL A 190 -1.13 17.17 -0.45
CA VAL A 190 -1.25 15.96 0.36
C VAL A 190 -2.64 15.96 0.98
N ALA A 191 -3.58 15.28 0.34
CA ALA A 191 -4.89 15.06 0.93
C ALA A 191 -4.78 13.88 1.92
N SER A 192 -4.86 14.19 3.21
CA SER A 192 -4.96 13.17 4.25
C SER A 192 -6.38 12.63 4.27
N SER A 193 -6.56 11.37 3.88
CA SER A 193 -7.82 10.65 4.02
C SER A 193 -7.68 9.55 5.07
N SER A 194 -8.79 8.93 5.45
CA SER A 194 -8.76 7.80 6.38
C SER A 194 -9.91 6.85 6.11
N ALA A 195 -9.73 5.59 6.49
CA ALA A 195 -10.73 4.54 6.32
C ALA A 195 -10.73 3.63 7.55
N LEU A 196 -11.89 3.09 7.93
CA LEU A 196 -11.92 2.02 8.93
C LEU A 196 -11.37 0.73 8.32
N VAL A 197 -10.38 0.11 8.94
CA VAL A 197 -9.84 -1.18 8.47
C VAL A 197 -9.91 -2.19 9.60
N VAL A 198 -10.04 -3.46 9.24
CA VAL A 198 -9.81 -4.59 10.12
C VAL A 198 -8.33 -4.94 10.06
N PHE A 199 -7.70 -5.06 11.22
CA PHE A 199 -6.29 -5.44 11.35
C PHE A 199 -6.09 -6.26 12.62
N GLY A 200 -4.96 -6.96 12.70
CA GLY A 200 -4.58 -7.76 13.85
C GLY A 200 -3.93 -6.92 14.95
N VAL A 201 -4.35 -7.13 16.19
CA VAL A 201 -3.62 -6.68 17.38
C VAL A 201 -2.96 -7.91 18.01
N SER A 202 -1.64 -8.02 17.85
CA SER A 202 -0.84 -9.17 18.28
C SER A 202 -0.72 -9.17 19.81
N THR A 203 -1.20 -10.23 20.46
CA THR A 203 -1.09 -10.44 21.91
C THR A 203 -0.05 -11.50 22.29
N TYR A 204 0.44 -12.26 21.31
CA TYR A 204 1.49 -13.25 21.47
C TYR A 204 2.32 -13.38 20.19
N GLN A 205 3.63 -13.56 20.35
CA GLN A 205 4.60 -13.76 19.25
C GLN A 205 5.54 -14.93 19.55
N SER A 206 6.17 -15.50 18.54
CA SER A 206 7.10 -16.62 18.69
C SER A 206 8.17 -16.62 17.59
N GLY A 207 9.24 -17.39 17.80
CA GLY A 207 10.36 -17.49 16.86
C GLY A 207 11.06 -16.15 16.64
N ALA A 208 11.44 -15.85 15.41
CA ALA A 208 12.15 -14.62 15.07
C ALA A 208 11.40 -13.33 15.46
N LEU A 209 10.07 -13.35 15.58
CA LEU A 209 9.28 -12.15 15.93
C LEU A 209 9.50 -11.63 17.36
N VAL A 210 9.91 -12.49 18.30
CA VAL A 210 10.24 -12.06 19.67
C VAL A 210 11.68 -11.56 19.81
N ASP A 211 12.46 -11.63 18.74
CA ASP A 211 13.83 -11.17 18.75
C ASP A 211 13.92 -9.63 18.85
N THR A 212 14.90 -9.17 19.61
CA THR A 212 15.23 -7.75 19.77
C THR A 212 15.91 -7.15 18.54
N TYR A 213 16.38 -7.98 17.59
CA TYR A 213 16.83 -7.50 16.28
C TYR A 213 15.70 -6.89 15.43
N ASN A 214 14.43 -7.14 15.79
CA ASN A 214 13.30 -6.57 15.08
C ASN A 214 13.12 -5.08 15.42
N GLU A 215 13.13 -4.24 14.38
CA GLU A 215 12.95 -2.79 14.50
C GLU A 215 11.55 -2.30 14.12
N PHE A 216 10.59 -3.22 13.97
CA PHE A 216 9.23 -2.90 13.54
C PHE A 216 8.20 -3.19 14.64
N ASP A 217 7.11 -2.42 14.60
CA ASP A 217 5.98 -2.48 15.51
C ASP A 217 4.89 -3.46 15.03
N GLY A 218 5.00 -3.91 13.78
CA GLY A 218 4.05 -4.81 13.13
C GLY A 218 4.47 -5.23 11.73
N ILE A 219 3.65 -6.06 11.08
CA ILE A 219 3.81 -6.44 9.67
C ILE A 219 2.57 -5.99 8.91
N PHE A 220 2.79 -5.39 7.73
CA PHE A 220 1.75 -5.00 6.80
C PHE A 220 1.77 -5.94 5.60
N GLY A 221 0.84 -6.90 5.59
CA GLY A 221 0.61 -7.84 4.49
C GLY A 221 -0.05 -7.22 3.25
N PHE A 222 0.45 -7.58 2.06
CA PHE A 222 -0.04 -7.18 0.74
C PHE A 222 -0.57 -8.37 -0.10
N GLY A 223 -0.80 -9.50 0.57
CA GLY A 223 -1.38 -10.69 -0.03
C GLY A 223 -2.73 -10.44 -0.70
N ARG A 224 -3.06 -11.33 -1.65
CA ARG A 224 -4.25 -11.18 -2.51
C ARG A 224 -5.56 -11.46 -1.80
N GLY A 225 -5.56 -12.04 -0.61
CA GLY A 225 -6.79 -12.42 0.08
C GLY A 225 -7.60 -11.21 0.56
N ASP A 226 -8.82 -11.48 0.99
CA ASP A 226 -9.81 -10.45 1.33
C ASP A 226 -9.55 -9.76 2.68
N LEU A 227 -8.65 -10.32 3.51
CA LEU A 227 -8.21 -9.74 4.78
C LEU A 227 -7.16 -8.64 4.59
N SER A 228 -6.52 -8.56 3.42
CA SER A 228 -5.52 -7.51 3.19
C SER A 228 -6.17 -6.12 3.18
N VAL A 229 -5.47 -5.13 3.71
CA VAL A 229 -5.96 -3.74 3.73
C VAL A 229 -6.26 -3.27 2.31
N MET A 230 -5.50 -3.72 1.32
CA MET A 230 -5.75 -3.43 -0.09
C MET A 230 -7.12 -3.92 -0.56
N SER A 231 -7.47 -5.16 -0.25
CA SER A 231 -8.79 -5.72 -0.57
C SER A 231 -9.90 -4.96 0.17
N GLN A 232 -9.68 -4.63 1.44
CA GLN A 232 -10.63 -3.87 2.25
C GLN A 232 -10.89 -2.46 1.70
N LEU A 233 -9.84 -1.71 1.36
CA LEU A 233 -9.96 -0.36 0.79
C LEU A 233 -10.58 -0.40 -0.61
N SER A 234 -10.20 -1.38 -1.42
CA SER A 234 -10.75 -1.53 -2.78
C SER A 234 -12.22 -1.91 -2.79
N SER A 235 -12.68 -2.76 -1.85
CA SER A 235 -14.10 -3.10 -1.70
C SER A 235 -15.00 -1.88 -1.43
N ARG A 236 -14.41 -0.77 -0.97
CA ARG A 236 -15.09 0.50 -0.70
C ARG A 236 -14.77 1.59 -1.73
N ALA A 237 -14.17 1.22 -2.85
CA ALA A 237 -13.76 2.12 -3.92
C ALA A 237 -12.83 3.26 -3.48
N ILE A 238 -12.02 3.05 -2.43
CA ILE A 238 -11.06 4.06 -1.93
C ILE A 238 -9.77 4.06 -2.76
N THR A 239 -9.31 2.87 -3.17
CA THR A 239 -8.11 2.68 -4.01
C THR A 239 -8.33 1.43 -4.88
N PRO A 240 -7.75 1.35 -6.09
CA PRO A 240 -7.83 0.11 -6.88
C PRO A 240 -7.12 -1.06 -6.17
N ARG A 241 -7.49 -2.31 -6.47
CA ARG A 241 -6.89 -3.53 -5.89
C ARG A 241 -5.53 -3.84 -6.53
N VAL A 242 -4.61 -2.88 -6.46
CA VAL A 242 -3.26 -2.92 -7.02
C VAL A 242 -2.37 -2.03 -6.16
N PHE A 243 -1.12 -2.42 -6.01
CA PHE A 243 -0.11 -1.60 -5.38
C PHE A 243 1.16 -1.65 -6.22
N SER A 244 1.99 -0.64 -6.08
CA SER A 244 3.25 -0.51 -6.82
C SER A 244 4.37 -0.16 -5.85
N HIS A 245 5.56 -0.74 -6.02
CA HIS A 245 6.71 -0.38 -5.20
C HIS A 245 7.94 -0.09 -6.07
N CYS A 246 8.70 0.93 -5.67
CA CYS A 246 10.03 1.22 -6.21
C CYS A 246 11.03 1.13 -5.05
N LEU A 247 11.78 0.04 -5.01
CA LEU A 247 12.67 -0.30 -3.89
C LEU A 247 14.12 -0.08 -4.29
N LYS A 248 14.87 0.66 -3.46
CA LYS A 248 16.30 0.87 -3.62
C LYS A 248 17.07 -0.11 -2.74
N GLY A 249 17.90 -0.94 -3.36
CA GLY A 249 18.74 -1.93 -2.67
C GLY A 249 20.11 -1.41 -2.24
N GLU A 250 20.59 -0.32 -2.83
CA GLU A 250 21.96 0.20 -2.66
C GLU A 250 22.07 1.32 -1.60
N GLY A 251 23.25 1.45 -0.99
CA GLY A 251 23.57 2.52 -0.04
C GLY A 251 22.64 2.53 1.17
N THR A 252 22.03 3.69 1.46
CA THR A 252 21.02 3.84 2.53
C THR A 252 19.66 3.19 2.19
N GLY A 253 19.50 2.64 0.97
CA GLY A 253 18.29 1.95 0.53
C GLY A 253 17.04 2.83 0.50
N GLY A 254 15.91 2.26 0.93
CA GLY A 254 14.60 2.92 0.98
C GLY A 254 13.76 2.72 -0.28
N GLY A 255 12.73 3.53 -0.46
CA GLY A 255 11.86 3.40 -1.62
C GLY A 255 10.52 4.09 -1.46
N ILE A 256 9.63 3.85 -2.41
CA ILE A 256 8.25 4.35 -2.39
C ILE A 256 7.33 3.16 -2.59
N LEU A 257 6.31 3.07 -1.74
CA LEU A 257 5.17 2.17 -1.91
C LEU A 257 3.92 2.99 -2.21
N VAL A 258 3.16 2.56 -3.19
CA VAL A 258 1.92 3.21 -3.62
C VAL A 258 0.78 2.22 -3.55
N LEU A 259 -0.30 2.56 -2.84
CA LEU A 259 -1.58 1.88 -2.94
C LEU A 259 -2.32 2.50 -4.13
N GLY A 260 -2.37 1.74 -5.22
CA GLY A 260 -2.79 2.21 -6.53
C GLY A 260 -1.83 1.81 -7.64
N GLN A 261 -2.24 2.11 -8.87
CA GLN A 261 -1.50 1.78 -10.08
C GLN A 261 -0.58 2.94 -10.46
N ILE A 262 0.68 2.65 -10.74
CA ILE A 262 1.57 3.59 -11.43
C ILE A 262 1.43 3.39 -12.94
N LEU A 263 1.28 4.49 -13.67
CA LEU A 263 1.20 4.52 -15.12
C LEU A 263 2.53 5.05 -15.67
N GLU A 264 3.49 4.15 -15.86
CA GLU A 264 4.78 4.48 -16.49
C GLU A 264 4.80 3.95 -17.94
N PRO A 265 5.22 4.75 -18.93
CA PRO A 265 5.45 4.26 -20.28
C PRO A 265 6.45 3.09 -20.28
N GLY A 266 6.07 1.98 -20.93
CA GLY A 266 6.95 0.81 -21.06
C GLY A 266 6.84 -0.21 -19.93
N ILE A 267 5.84 -0.13 -19.05
CA ILE A 267 5.51 -1.25 -18.15
C ILE A 267 5.17 -2.49 -19.01
N VAL A 268 5.90 -3.58 -18.74
CA VAL A 268 5.64 -4.90 -19.32
C VAL A 268 4.89 -5.74 -18.29
N TYR A 269 3.86 -6.44 -18.76
CA TYR A 269 3.00 -7.26 -17.90
C TYR A 269 3.25 -8.75 -18.12
N THR A 270 3.17 -9.50 -17.04
CA THR A 270 3.04 -10.96 -17.06
C THR A 270 1.84 -11.37 -16.21
N PRO A 271 1.08 -12.41 -16.58
CA PRO A 271 0.01 -12.91 -15.73
C PRO A 271 0.51 -13.29 -14.34
N LEU A 272 -0.19 -12.85 -13.31
CA LEU A 272 0.01 -13.36 -11.95
C LEU A 272 -0.65 -14.73 -11.84
N VAL A 273 0.10 -15.74 -11.39
CA VAL A 273 -0.43 -17.10 -11.24
C VAL A 273 -1.68 -17.08 -10.34
N PRO A 274 -2.82 -17.68 -10.74
CA PRO A 274 -3.99 -17.81 -9.88
C PRO A 274 -3.62 -18.52 -8.57
N SER A 275 -4.22 -18.10 -7.46
CA SER A 275 -3.91 -18.52 -6.08
C SER A 275 -3.60 -20.01 -5.93
N GLN A 276 -2.50 -20.33 -5.24
CA GLN A 276 -2.34 -21.59 -4.50
C GLN A 276 -2.95 -21.46 -3.12
#